data_AF-A0A397XQ48-F1
#
_entry.id   AF-A0A397XQ48-F1
#
_cell.length_a   1.000
_cell.length_b   1.000
_cell.length_c   1.000
_cell.angle_alpha   90.00
_cell.angle_beta   90.00
_cell.angle_gamma   90.00
#
_symmetry.space_group_name_H-M   'P 1'
#
loop_
_entity.id
_entity.type
_entity.pdbx_description
1 polymer ?
#
loop_
_entity_poly.entity_id
_entity_poly.type
_entity_poly.pdbx_seq_one_letter_code
_entity_poly.pdbx_strand_id
1 'polypeptide(L)'
;MVTMLLLMSSLSAAVAVAQVGKRGNANAGWLPISGQVPRFCDQITGALIAGLVALILHVFLLIFSIHSVVDPFLLRKSWIKNNY
;
A
#
# COMPACT_ATOMS: atom_id res chain seq x y z
N MET A 1 1.47 -11.08 1.70
CA MET A 1 0.34 -10.73 2.60
C MET A 1 0.81 -9.82 3.75
N VAL A 2 1.73 -10.25 4.63
CA VAL A 2 2.21 -9.42 5.76
C VAL A 2 2.92 -8.14 5.32
N THR A 3 3.71 -8.21 4.25
CA THR A 3 4.45 -7.07 3.67
C THR A 3 3.55 -5.92 3.20
N MET A 4 2.38 -6.23 2.64
CA MET A 4 1.39 -5.22 2.21
C MET A 4 0.79 -4.46 3.39
N LEU A 5 0.48 -5.17 4.47
CA LEU A 5 -0.11 -4.56 5.68
C LEU A 5 0.88 -3.60 6.34
N LEU A 6 2.15 -3.98 6.41
CA LEU A 6 3.23 -3.12 6.90
C LEU A 6 3.38 -1.86 6.05
N LEU A 7 3.35 -2.02 4.72
CA LEU A 7 3.46 -0.90 3.79
C LEU A 7 2.28 0.07 3.93
N MET A 8 1.05 -0.43 4.08
CA MET A 8 -0.15 0.38 4.27
C MET A 8 -0.10 1.21 5.56
N SER A 9 0.32 0.60 6.68
CA SER A 9 0.49 1.31 7.95
C SER A 9 1.53 2.43 7.86
N SER A 10 2.66 2.17 7.18
CA SER A 10 3.70 3.18 6.95
C SER A 10 3.23 4.30 6.04
N LEU A 11 2.52 3.97 4.96
CA LEU A 11 2.00 4.96 4.02
C LEU A 11 0.96 5.89 4.69
N SER A 12 0.10 5.35 5.57
CA SER A 12 -0.85 6.14 6.34
C SER A 12 -0.16 7.15 7.27
N ALA A 13 0.90 6.73 7.97
CA ALA A 13 1.71 7.63 8.79
C ALA A 13 2.41 8.71 7.93
N ALA A 14 2.98 8.32 6.78
CA ALA A 14 3.62 9.25 5.86
C ALA A 14 2.63 10.27 5.28
N VAL A 15 1.42 9.85 4.90
CA VAL A 15 0.34 10.73 4.43
C VAL A 15 -0.10 11.69 5.53
N ALA A 16 -0.23 11.23 6.77
CA ALA A 16 -0.59 12.10 7.90
C ALA A 16 0.46 13.20 8.09
N VAL A 17 1.75 12.85 8.08
CA VAL A 17 2.85 13.81 8.15
C VAL A 17 2.84 14.76 6.94
N ALA A 18 2.58 14.25 5.73
CA ALA A 18 2.48 15.06 4.52
C ALA A 18 1.29 16.04 4.54
N GLN A 19 0.13 15.62 5.07
CA GLN A 19 -1.05 16.46 5.26
C GLN A 19 -0.79 17.59 6.26
N VAL A 20 -0.16 17.26 7.40
CA VAL A 20 0.21 18.26 8.42
C VAL A 20 1.26 19.23 7.87
N GLY A 21 2.24 18.76 7.10
CA GLY A 21 3.24 19.61 6.45
C GLY A 21 2.66 20.55 5.38
N LYS A 22 1.66 20.10 4.61
CA LYS A 22 1.00 20.89 3.57
C LYS A 22 -0.02 21.89 4.10
N ARG A 23 -0.87 21.49 5.04
CA ARG A 23 -1.99 22.31 5.51
C ARG A 23 -1.64 23.13 6.75
N GLY A 24 -0.65 22.71 7.54
CA GLY A 24 -0.33 23.33 8.82
C GLY A 24 -1.50 23.26 9.80
N ASN A 25 -1.22 23.32 11.10
CA ASN A 25 -2.26 23.50 12.10
C ASN A 25 -1.78 24.54 13.10
N ALA A 26 -2.26 25.77 12.91
CA ALA A 26 -1.89 26.91 13.74
C ALA A 26 -2.18 26.68 15.23
N ASN A 27 -3.25 25.93 15.54
CA ASN A 27 -3.63 25.59 16.92
C ASN A 27 -2.65 24.65 17.63
N ALA A 28 -1.80 23.91 16.90
CA ALA A 28 -0.76 23.04 17.46
C ALA A 28 0.65 23.61 17.25
N GLY A 29 0.79 24.84 16.74
CA GLY A 29 2.08 25.44 16.41
C GLY A 29 2.77 24.84 15.16
N TRP A 30 2.04 24.05 14.37
CA TRP A 30 2.61 23.40 13.19
C TRP A 30 2.56 24.33 11.97
N LEU A 31 3.68 24.97 11.66
CA LEU A 31 3.84 25.85 10.50
C LEU A 31 4.00 25.00 9.21
N PRO A 32 3.41 25.39 8.07
CA PRO A 32 3.54 24.64 6.82
C PRO A 32 4.99 24.65 6.31
N ILE A 33 5.70 23.55 6.56
CA ILE A 33 7.08 23.31 6.12
C ILE A 33 7.19 23.25 4.58
N SER A 34 6.08 22.97 3.88
CA SER A 34 6.01 22.96 2.42
C SER A 34 6.32 24.31 1.76
N GLY A 35 6.24 25.43 2.49
CA GLY A 35 6.63 26.75 1.98
C GLY A 35 8.14 26.96 1.92
N GLN A 36 8.92 26.20 2.69
CA GLN A 36 10.37 26.40 2.86
C GLN A 36 11.21 25.43 2.02
N VAL A 37 10.68 24.25 1.66
CA VAL A 37 11.40 23.20 0.89
C VAL A 37 10.48 22.50 -0.13
N PRO A 38 10.02 23.20 -1.18
CA PRO A 38 9.08 22.66 -2.15
C PRO A 38 9.61 21.43 -2.89
N ARG A 39 10.92 21.35 -3.18
CA ARG A 39 11.51 20.19 -3.89
C ARG A 39 11.41 18.89 -3.08
N PHE A 40 11.55 18.96 -1.76
CA PHE A 40 11.52 17.78 -0.90
C PHE A 40 10.09 17.23 -0.75
N CYS A 41 9.10 18.14 -0.67
CA CYS A 41 7.70 17.77 -0.55
C CYS A 41 7.18 17.07 -1.82
N ASP A 42 7.61 17.53 -2.99
CA ASP A 42 7.27 16.91 -4.28
C ASP A 42 7.89 15.51 -4.40
N GLN A 43 9.15 15.38 -4.00
CA GLN A 43 9.87 14.10 -4.05
C GLN A 43 9.27 13.03 -3.12
N ILE A 44 8.86 13.41 -1.91
CA ILE A 44 8.15 12.52 -0.98
C ILE A 44 6.78 12.14 -1.56
N THR A 45 6.06 13.10 -2.16
CA THR A 45 4.76 12.83 -2.81
C THR A 45 4.92 11.85 -3.97
N GLY A 46 5.94 12.02 -4.81
CA GLY A 46 6.29 11.08 -5.88
C GLY A 46 6.61 9.68 -5.36
N ALA A 47 7.37 9.58 -4.27
CA ALA A 47 7.67 8.31 -3.61
C ALA A 47 6.41 7.62 -3.05
N LEU A 48 5.47 8.38 -2.46
CA LEU A 48 4.19 7.85 -2.00
C LEU A 48 3.34 7.30 -3.15
N ILE A 49 3.30 8.02 -4.28
CA ILE A 49 2.57 7.58 -5.48
C ILE A 49 3.19 6.28 -6.01
N ALA A 50 4.51 6.21 -6.11
CA ALA A 50 5.21 4.99 -6.52
C ALA A 50 4.92 3.82 -5.56
N GLY A 51 4.87 4.07 -4.25
CA GLY A 51 4.48 3.08 -3.24
C GLY A 51 3.04 2.57 -3.40
N LEU A 52 2.10 3.45 -3.74
CA LEU A 52 0.72 3.10 -4.08
C LEU A 52 0.64 2.21 -5.33
N VAL A 53 1.38 2.53 -6.38
CA VAL A 53 1.44 1.70 -7.60
C VAL A 53 2.01 0.32 -7.28
N ALA A 54 3.08 0.24 -6.49
CA ALA A 54 3.67 -1.03 -6.06
C ALA A 54 2.67 -1.87 -5.24
N LEU A 55 1.88 -1.24 -4.38
CA LEU A 55 0.82 -1.91 -3.60
C LEU A 55 -0.24 -2.54 -4.53
N ILE A 56 -0.70 -1.80 -5.53
CA ILE A 56 -1.70 -2.28 -6.51
C ILE A 56 -1.16 -3.48 -7.28
N LEU A 57 0.07 -3.38 -7.80
CA LEU A 57 0.71 -4.48 -8.54
C LEU A 57 0.85 -5.74 -7.69
N HIS A 58 1.21 -5.58 -6.42
CA HIS A 58 1.38 -6.71 -5.51
C HIS A 58 0.04 -7.37 -5.14
N VAL A 59 -1.05 -6.62 -5.04
CA VAL A 59 -2.41 -7.19 -4.90
C VAL A 59 -2.79 -7.99 -6.13
N PHE A 60 -2.49 -7.48 -7.34
CA PHE A 60 -2.75 -8.19 -8.59
C PHE A 60 -1.98 -9.51 -8.67
N LEU A 61 -0.69 -9.49 -8.34
CA LEU A 61 0.16 -10.68 -8.28
C LEU A 61 -0.35 -11.69 -7.25
N LEU A 62 -0.85 -11.23 -6.09
CA LEU A 62 -1.46 -12.10 -5.08
C LEU A 62 -2.70 -12.80 -5.62
N ILE A 63 -3.62 -12.07 -6.25
CA ILE A 63 -4.84 -12.65 -6.83
C ILE A 63 -4.46 -13.69 -7.90
N PHE A 64 -3.52 -13.36 -8.77
CA PHE A 64 -3.04 -14.27 -9.81
C PHE A 64 -2.40 -15.53 -9.23
N SER A 65 -1.57 -15.36 -8.19
CA SER A 65 -0.92 -16.49 -7.49
C SER A 65 -1.95 -17.38 -6.80
N ILE A 66 -2.96 -16.81 -6.15
CA ILE A 66 -4.02 -17.58 -5.49
C ILE A 66 -4.82 -18.35 -6.54
N HIS A 67 -5.23 -17.71 -7.64
CA HIS A 67 -5.96 -18.36 -8.71
C HIS A 67 -5.18 -19.55 -9.30
N SER A 68 -3.89 -19.32 -9.59
CA SER A 68 -3.00 -20.35 -10.14
C SER A 68 -2.79 -21.55 -9.20
N VAL A 69 -2.84 -21.32 -7.87
CA VAL A 69 -2.68 -22.39 -6.87
C VAL A 69 -4.02 -23.05 -6.53
N VAL A 70 -5.13 -22.31 -6.55
CA VAL A 70 -6.47 -22.79 -6.24
C VAL A 70 -7.00 -23.75 -7.29
N ASP A 71 -6.75 -23.48 -8.58
CA ASP A 71 -7.18 -24.36 -9.69
C ASP A 71 -6.77 -25.84 -9.49
N PRO A 72 -5.47 -26.18 -9.37
CA PRO A 72 -5.05 -27.57 -9.16
C PRO A 72 -5.49 -28.12 -7.80
N PHE A 73 -5.68 -27.26 -6.80
CA PHE A 73 -6.13 -27.66 -5.47
C PHE A 73 -7.61 -28.07 -5.47
N LEU A 74 -8.47 -27.35 -6.20
CA LEU A 74 -9.88 -27.68 -6.38
C LEU A 74 -10.06 -28.98 -7.18
N LEU A 75 -9.27 -29.18 -8.23
CA LEU A 75 -9.27 -30.43 -9.01
C LEU A 75 -8.88 -31.62 -8.14
N ARG A 76 -7.80 -31.50 -7.34
CA ARG A 76 -7.39 -32.53 -6.38
C ARG A 76 -8.48 -32.82 -5.35
N LYS A 77 -9.13 -31.80 -4.81
CA LYS A 77 -10.19 -31.95 -3.81
C LYS A 77 -11.43 -32.66 -4.39
N SER A 78 -11.80 -32.36 -5.63
CA SER A 78 -12.89 -33.03 -6.35
C SER A 78 -12.60 -34.51 -6.59
N TRP A 79 -11.39 -34.86 -7.00
CA TRP A 79 -10.99 -36.25 -7.23
C TRP A 79 -11.06 -37.10 -5.96
N ILE A 80 -10.54 -36.59 -4.83
CA ILE A 80 -10.59 -37.31 -3.54
C ILE A 80 -12.03 -37.56 -3.10
N LYS A 81 -12.94 -36.59 -3.29
CA LYS A 81 -14.36 -36.75 -2.96
C LYS A 81 -15.07 -37.77 -3.86
N ASN A 82 -14.64 -37.93 -5.11
CA ASN A 82 -15.26 -38.87 -6.05
C ASN A 82 -14.70 -40.31 -5.91
N ASN A 83 -13.57 -40.48 -5.23
CA ASN A 83 -12.90 -41.76 -5.02
C ASN A 83 -13.11 -42.34 -3.59
N TYR A 84 -13.99 -41.73 -2.80
CA TYR A 84 -14.48 -42.22 -1.51
C TYR A 84 -16.01 -42.31 -1.60
#